data_AF-A0A8T2Z792-F1
#
_entry.id   AF-A0A8T2Z792-F1
#
_cell.length_a   1.000
_cell.length_b   1.000
_cell.length_c   1.000
_cell.angle_alpha   90.00
_cell.angle_beta   90.00
_cell.angle_gamma   90.00
#
_symmetry.space_group_name_H-M   'P 1'
#
loop_
_entity.id
_entity.type
_entity.pdbx_description
1 polymer ?
#
loop_
_entity_poly.entity_id
_entity_poly.type
_entity_poly.pdbx_seq_one_letter_code
_entity_poly.pdbx_strand_id
1 'polypeptide(L)'
;MVDVADKLAYFQAITGLEDPDLCTQILQAHNWDLELAISSFTSNHNNDPLSYSSSTATATTSTVVEPPISSIHRSDSTAIAPVAAPPPGLGWKIITLPISIISGSLRLISGAVGLGFWAAGSVFSYSLGFIGFGSNSGRGGDSSAQLVTVSAASREALEFIAQFERDYGGSGSSSRPNFVGEGFMDALTRSRNSFKLLFVYLHSPDHPDTPAFCEGTLCSEVFSAFVNENFVAWGGSLRGSEGFKMSNSLKASRFPFCAVVMPATNQRIALLQQVEGPKSPEEMLMILQRVLEESAPVLVAARLEAEERTTNMRLREEQDAAYRAALEADQARERQLREEQERLEREAAEAERKRKEEEEAQERATREAAEKEAALARMRQEKALSLGAEPEKGPNVTQVTCLFLFIAFLMILLSVIFYCLGLQDDYSIFCTTSVGTLF
;
A
#
# COMPACT_ATOMS: atom_id res chain seq x y z
N MET A 1 -28.38 13.97 27.32
CA MET A 1 -29.64 13.42 26.76
C MET A 1 -29.59 13.30 25.25
N VAL A 2 -29.05 14.27 24.49
CA VAL A 2 -28.98 14.22 23.01
C VAL A 2 -28.37 12.92 22.46
N ASP A 3 -27.17 12.55 22.93
CA ASP A 3 -26.39 11.34 22.56
C ASP A 3 -27.18 10.02 22.52
N VAL A 4 -28.24 9.88 23.33
CA VAL A 4 -29.02 8.62 23.45
C VAL A 4 -29.92 8.41 22.22
N ALA A 5 -30.55 9.47 21.71
CA ALA A 5 -31.45 9.40 20.57
C ALA A 5 -30.67 9.20 19.26
N ASP A 6 -29.54 9.90 19.12
CA ASP A 6 -28.68 9.82 17.93
C ASP A 6 -28.08 8.40 17.78
N LYS A 7 -27.64 7.79 18.89
CA LYS A 7 -27.15 6.39 18.90
C LYS A 7 -28.24 5.39 18.53
N LEU A 8 -29.47 5.58 18.99
CA LEU A 8 -30.61 4.74 18.61
C LEU A 8 -30.89 4.83 17.11
N ALA A 9 -31.03 6.04 16.57
CA ALA A 9 -31.29 6.25 15.14
C ALA A 9 -30.17 5.69 14.26
N TYR A 10 -28.91 5.84 14.66
CA TYR A 10 -27.76 5.30 13.92
C TYR A 10 -27.68 3.76 14.00
N PHE A 11 -28.00 3.16 15.16
CA PHE A 11 -28.08 1.72 15.32
C PHE A 11 -29.19 1.11 14.45
N GLN A 12 -30.38 1.73 14.43
CA GLN A 12 -31.49 1.33 13.55
C GLN A 12 -31.12 1.44 12.07
N ALA A 13 -30.48 2.53 11.65
CA ALA A 13 -30.06 2.75 10.27
C ALA A 13 -29.03 1.72 9.74
N ILE A 14 -28.24 1.11 10.62
CA ILE A 14 -27.24 0.08 10.25
C ILE A 14 -27.79 -1.34 10.40
N THR A 15 -28.60 -1.62 11.43
CA THR A 15 -29.12 -2.97 11.71
C THR A 15 -30.41 -3.30 10.97
N GLY A 16 -31.15 -2.29 10.49
CA GLY A 16 -32.46 -2.46 9.85
C GLY A 16 -33.58 -2.83 10.83
N LEU A 17 -33.36 -2.71 12.15
CA LEU A 17 -34.37 -3.00 13.17
C LEU A 17 -35.37 -1.83 13.30
N GLU A 18 -36.62 -2.09 12.92
CA GLU A 18 -37.72 -1.13 13.03
C GLU A 18 -38.24 -0.95 14.48
N ASP A 19 -37.94 -1.90 15.39
CA ASP A 19 -38.35 -1.89 16.79
C ASP A 19 -37.40 -1.05 17.67
N PRO A 20 -37.85 0.10 18.24
CA PRO A 20 -37.01 0.96 19.07
C PRO A 20 -36.76 0.41 20.48
N ASP A 21 -37.67 -0.38 21.04
CA ASP A 21 -37.55 -0.93 22.39
C ASP A 21 -36.52 -2.07 22.41
N LEU A 22 -36.54 -2.93 21.38
CA LEU A 22 -35.50 -3.94 21.16
C LEU A 22 -34.12 -3.32 20.94
N CYS A 23 -34.02 -2.28 20.11
CA CYS A 23 -32.76 -1.55 19.91
C CYS A 23 -32.24 -0.94 21.22
N THR A 24 -33.14 -0.37 22.03
CA THR A 24 -32.80 0.20 23.35
C THR A 24 -32.29 -0.89 24.29
N GLN A 25 -32.90 -2.07 24.31
CA GLN A 25 -32.47 -3.20 25.14
C GLN A 25 -31.08 -3.73 24.73
N ILE A 26 -30.80 -3.85 23.43
CA ILE A 26 -29.48 -4.28 22.93
C ILE A 26 -28.40 -3.24 23.28
N LEU A 27 -28.67 -1.95 23.06
CA LEU A 27 -27.74 -0.88 23.43
C LEU A 27 -27.50 -0.83 24.95
N GLN A 28 -28.53 -1.03 25.78
CA GLN A 28 -28.36 -1.12 27.24
C GLN A 28 -27.51 -2.33 27.66
N ALA A 29 -27.72 -3.51 27.06
CA ALA A 29 -26.93 -4.71 27.33
C ALA A 29 -25.44 -4.54 26.97
N HIS A 30 -25.15 -3.74 25.94
CA HIS A 30 -23.80 -3.34 25.54
C HIS A 30 -23.36 -1.98 26.11
N ASN A 31 -23.97 -1.53 27.22
CA ASN A 31 -23.57 -0.35 27.99
C ASN A 31 -23.46 0.96 27.14
N TRP A 32 -24.33 1.10 26.14
CA TRP A 32 -24.38 2.19 25.15
C TRP A 32 -23.13 2.35 24.27
N ASP A 33 -22.32 1.29 24.14
CA ASP A 33 -21.29 1.16 23.11
C ASP A 33 -21.92 0.72 21.78
N LEU A 34 -21.85 1.62 20.81
CA LEU A 34 -22.47 1.48 19.49
C LEU A 34 -21.73 0.46 18.61
N GLU A 35 -20.40 0.45 18.62
CA GLU A 35 -19.59 -0.45 17.78
C GLU A 35 -19.66 -1.88 18.33
N LEU A 36 -19.65 -2.02 19.66
CA LEU A 36 -19.75 -3.31 20.34
C LEU A 36 -21.18 -3.90 20.21
N ALA A 37 -22.22 -3.07 20.23
CA ALA A 37 -23.59 -3.51 19.94
C ALA A 37 -23.78 -3.94 18.47
N ILE A 38 -23.26 -3.19 17.48
CA ILE A 38 -23.39 -3.52 16.06
C ILE A 38 -22.60 -4.80 15.74
N SER A 39 -21.36 -4.93 16.22
CA SER A 39 -20.54 -6.13 16.00
C SER A 39 -21.13 -7.37 16.69
N SER A 40 -21.70 -7.23 17.89
CA SER A 40 -22.46 -8.27 18.57
C SER A 40 -23.66 -8.74 17.74
N PHE A 41 -24.54 -7.82 17.36
CA PHE A 41 -25.76 -8.13 16.59
C PHE A 41 -25.44 -8.78 15.24
N THR A 42 -24.52 -8.21 14.47
CA THR A 42 -24.13 -8.72 13.14
C THR A 42 -23.36 -10.04 13.20
N SER A 43 -22.57 -10.30 14.26
CA SER A 43 -21.90 -11.59 14.45
C SER A 43 -22.88 -12.69 14.88
N ASN A 44 -23.85 -12.37 15.75
CA ASN A 44 -24.80 -13.34 16.27
C ASN A 44 -25.88 -13.71 15.24
N HIS A 45 -26.32 -12.76 14.40
CA HIS A 45 -27.28 -13.04 13.31
C HIS A 45 -26.72 -13.95 12.19
N ASN A 46 -25.40 -14.19 12.17
CA ASN A 46 -24.77 -15.14 11.26
C ASN A 46 -24.70 -16.59 11.79
N ASN A 47 -25.18 -16.87 13.02
CA ASN A 47 -25.11 -18.19 13.66
C ASN A 47 -26.44 -18.62 14.34
N ASP A 48 -27.54 -18.76 13.58
CA ASP A 48 -28.24 -20.06 13.45
C ASP A 48 -29.58 -19.96 12.68
N PRO A 49 -29.99 -21.02 11.95
CA PRO A 49 -31.31 -21.11 11.34
C PRO A 49 -32.36 -21.69 12.30
N LEU A 50 -33.34 -20.85 12.69
CA LEU A 50 -34.66 -21.22 13.24
C LEU A 50 -34.68 -22.06 14.53
N SER A 51 -34.81 -21.40 15.70
CA SER A 51 -35.85 -21.75 16.70
C SER A 51 -35.89 -20.77 17.88
N TYR A 52 -37.00 -20.06 18.07
CA TYR A 52 -37.48 -19.75 19.42
C TYR A 52 -39.00 -19.79 19.49
N SER A 53 -39.52 -20.60 20.41
CA SER A 53 -40.95 -20.80 20.62
C SER A 53 -41.47 -19.83 21.69
N SER A 54 -42.21 -18.81 21.30
CA SER A 54 -42.90 -17.91 22.24
C SER A 54 -44.06 -18.63 22.93
N SER A 55 -43.79 -19.18 24.11
CA SER A 55 -44.78 -19.86 24.94
C SER A 55 -45.65 -18.87 25.72
N THR A 56 -46.90 -18.68 25.27
CA THR A 56 -47.94 -17.95 26.03
C THR A 56 -49.12 -18.89 26.27
N ALA A 57 -49.53 -19.04 27.54
CA ALA A 57 -50.54 -20.02 27.94
C ALA A 57 -51.86 -19.37 28.36
N THR A 58 -52.95 -19.74 27.70
CA THR A 58 -54.33 -19.66 28.23
C THR A 58 -55.19 -20.75 27.59
N ALA A 59 -56.17 -21.26 28.33
CA ALA A 59 -56.97 -22.43 27.94
C ALA A 59 -58.26 -22.05 27.19
N THR A 60 -58.85 -23.01 26.45
CA THR A 60 -60.24 -23.52 26.66
C THR A 60 -60.71 -24.43 25.49
N THR A 61 -60.77 -25.74 25.77
CA THR A 61 -61.88 -26.67 25.45
C THR A 61 -62.47 -26.82 24.01
N SER A 62 -62.17 -28.00 23.41
CA SER A 62 -63.10 -28.89 22.65
C SER A 62 -63.31 -28.84 21.12
N THR A 63 -63.15 -30.05 20.54
CA THR A 63 -63.98 -30.78 19.53
C THR A 63 -64.05 -30.38 18.04
N VAL A 64 -63.42 -31.25 17.22
CA VAL A 64 -63.90 -32.00 16.00
C VAL A 64 -64.57 -31.27 14.81
N VAL A 65 -64.24 -31.76 13.60
CA VAL A 65 -64.98 -31.81 12.31
C VAL A 65 -64.25 -31.14 11.12
N GLU A 66 -64.51 -31.71 9.95
CA GLU A 66 -63.90 -31.55 8.61
C GLU A 66 -64.37 -30.29 7.80
N PRO A 67 -63.84 -30.04 6.57
CA PRO A 67 -64.03 -28.80 5.76
C PRO A 67 -65.33 -28.86 4.89
N PRO A 68 -65.56 -28.21 3.70
CA PRO A 68 -64.69 -27.37 2.83
C PRO A 68 -65.34 -26.21 1.99
N ILE A 69 -64.58 -25.72 0.99
CA ILE A 69 -64.91 -25.01 -0.28
C ILE A 69 -65.38 -23.54 -0.29
N SER A 70 -64.80 -22.77 -1.25
CA SER A 70 -65.38 -21.60 -1.99
C SER A 70 -65.62 -20.26 -1.25
N SER A 71 -65.63 -19.09 -1.91
CA SER A 71 -65.38 -18.75 -3.33
C SER A 71 -64.92 -17.29 -3.53
N ILE A 72 -64.36 -17.06 -4.73
CA ILE A 72 -64.09 -15.78 -5.41
C ILE A 72 -65.13 -14.67 -5.12
N HIS A 73 -64.66 -13.44 -4.90
CA HIS A 73 -65.31 -12.25 -5.47
C HIS A 73 -64.28 -11.21 -5.94
N ARG A 74 -64.65 -10.44 -6.98
CA ARG A 74 -63.87 -9.33 -7.57
C ARG A 74 -64.67 -8.03 -7.43
N SER A 75 -63.97 -6.90 -7.32
CA SER A 75 -64.32 -5.50 -7.68
C SER A 75 -63.53 -4.57 -6.76
N ASP A 76 -63.20 -3.32 -7.06
CA ASP A 76 -62.96 -2.50 -8.26
C ASP A 76 -62.65 -1.08 -7.68
N SER A 77 -61.82 -0.28 -8.35
CA SER A 77 -61.83 1.21 -8.49
C SER A 77 -62.51 2.16 -7.45
N THR A 78 -62.07 3.40 -7.15
CA THR A 78 -61.12 4.33 -7.83
C THR A 78 -60.73 5.54 -6.94
N ALA A 79 -59.54 6.12 -7.19
CA ALA A 79 -59.10 7.54 -7.17
C ALA A 79 -59.45 8.56 -6.03
N ILE A 80 -58.50 9.47 -5.72
CA ILE A 80 -58.62 10.97 -5.71
C ILE A 80 -57.32 11.67 -5.20
N ALA A 81 -56.98 12.85 -5.76
CA ALA A 81 -55.98 13.85 -5.30
C ALA A 81 -56.43 15.26 -5.75
N PRO A 82 -55.97 16.41 -5.18
CA PRO A 82 -54.72 17.14 -5.57
C PRO A 82 -53.87 17.60 -4.32
N VAL A 83 -53.06 18.68 -4.15
CA VAL A 83 -52.82 20.04 -4.76
C VAL A 83 -51.33 20.52 -4.57
N ALA A 84 -50.97 21.65 -5.22
CA ALA A 84 -49.76 22.54 -5.18
C ALA A 84 -48.71 22.46 -4.04
N ALA A 85 -47.37 22.69 -4.18
CA ALA A 85 -46.45 23.41 -5.12
C ALA A 85 -45.76 24.69 -4.47
N PRO A 86 -44.73 25.37 -5.08
CA PRO A 86 -43.30 25.17 -4.72
C PRO A 86 -42.43 26.49 -4.75
N PRO A 87 -41.13 26.49 -5.15
CA PRO A 87 -39.90 25.88 -4.59
C PRO A 87 -39.12 26.98 -3.80
N PRO A 88 -37.90 27.53 -4.11
CA PRO A 88 -36.66 27.16 -4.89
C PRO A 88 -35.52 26.64 -3.97
N GLY A 89 -34.28 26.31 -4.41
CA GLY A 89 -33.72 26.08 -5.75
C GLY A 89 -32.18 25.90 -5.78
N LEU A 90 -31.63 25.33 -6.88
CA LEU A 90 -30.21 25.06 -7.22
C LEU A 90 -29.54 23.83 -6.54
N GLY A 91 -28.92 22.85 -7.24
CA GLY A 91 -29.10 22.40 -8.64
C GLY A 91 -27.81 22.04 -9.41
N TRP A 92 -27.64 20.76 -9.80
CA TRP A 92 -26.86 20.16 -10.93
C TRP A 92 -26.79 18.63 -10.66
N LYS A 93 -27.67 17.77 -11.21
CA LYS A 93 -27.60 17.11 -12.54
C LYS A 93 -26.26 16.39 -12.80
N ILE A 94 -26.16 15.06 -12.67
CA ILE A 94 -26.80 13.93 -13.40
C ILE A 94 -26.17 13.67 -14.79
N ILE A 95 -25.59 12.47 -14.93
CA ILE A 95 -25.58 11.69 -16.18
C ILE A 95 -26.24 10.34 -15.86
N THR A 96 -27.23 9.95 -16.66
CA THR A 96 -27.91 8.65 -16.59
C THR A 96 -27.74 7.90 -17.91
N LEU A 97 -27.59 6.58 -17.85
CA LEU A 97 -27.91 5.69 -18.97
C LEU A 97 -28.74 4.50 -18.44
N PRO A 98 -29.93 4.22 -19.02
CA PRO A 98 -30.79 3.13 -18.57
C PRO A 98 -30.64 1.88 -19.44
N ILE A 99 -30.19 0.76 -18.85
CA ILE A 99 -30.43 -0.57 -19.41
C ILE A 99 -30.92 -1.49 -18.29
N SER A 100 -32.23 -1.73 -18.26
CA SER A 100 -32.82 -2.77 -17.42
C SER A 100 -32.54 -4.15 -18.02
N ILE A 101 -31.43 -4.78 -17.63
CA ILE A 101 -31.30 -6.22 -17.81
C ILE A 101 -32.24 -6.88 -16.81
N ILE A 102 -33.30 -7.48 -17.32
CA ILE A 102 -34.17 -8.37 -16.55
C ILE A 102 -33.28 -9.47 -15.97
N SER A 103 -33.23 -9.58 -14.64
CA SER A 103 -32.51 -10.65 -13.93
C SER A 103 -33.21 -11.98 -14.16
N GLY A 104 -32.97 -12.57 -15.34
CA GLY A 104 -33.51 -13.84 -15.76
C GLY A 104 -33.21 -14.91 -14.71
N SER A 105 -34.26 -15.41 -14.07
CA SER A 105 -34.17 -16.34 -12.95
C SER A 105 -33.82 -17.74 -13.41
N LEU A 106 -32.60 -17.91 -13.91
CA LEU A 106 -32.00 -19.22 -14.15
C LEU A 106 -31.91 -19.97 -12.82
N ARG A 107 -32.92 -20.82 -12.61
CA ARG A 107 -32.94 -21.84 -11.57
C ARG A 107 -31.83 -22.84 -11.85
N LEU A 108 -30.63 -22.55 -11.36
CA LEU A 108 -29.58 -23.55 -11.22
C LEU A 108 -30.05 -24.58 -10.18
N ILE A 109 -30.70 -25.64 -10.66
CA ILE A 109 -30.97 -26.85 -9.86
C ILE A 109 -29.66 -27.67 -9.76
N SER A 110 -28.57 -27.00 -9.38
CA SER A 110 -27.30 -27.65 -9.06
C SER A 110 -27.41 -28.24 -7.66
N GLY A 111 -27.14 -29.55 -7.55
CA GLY A 111 -27.14 -30.24 -6.27
C GLY A 111 -26.00 -29.74 -5.40
N ALA A 112 -26.28 -28.80 -4.49
CA ALA A 112 -25.31 -28.30 -3.53
C ALA A 112 -24.89 -29.40 -2.54
N VAL A 113 -23.90 -30.21 -2.93
CA VAL A 113 -23.26 -31.17 -2.04
C VAL A 113 -22.60 -30.39 -0.91
N GLY A 114 -23.14 -30.55 0.30
CA GLY A 114 -22.73 -29.79 1.48
C GLY A 114 -21.32 -30.14 1.96
N LEU A 115 -20.29 -29.61 1.30
CA LEU A 115 -18.89 -29.68 1.70
C LEU A 115 -18.62 -28.71 2.87
N GLY A 116 -19.30 -28.95 3.99
CA GLY A 116 -19.00 -28.31 5.27
C GLY A 116 -17.78 -28.93 5.93
N PHE A 117 -16.98 -28.08 6.58
CA PHE A 117 -15.99 -28.45 7.59
C PHE A 117 -14.80 -29.36 7.15
N TRP A 118 -13.88 -28.81 6.35
CA TRP A 118 -12.56 -29.41 6.06
C TRP A 118 -11.36 -28.60 6.61
N ALA A 119 -11.61 -27.55 7.39
CA ALA A 119 -10.59 -26.62 7.91
C ALA A 119 -10.09 -27.00 9.32
N ALA A 120 -9.51 -28.20 9.47
CA ALA A 120 -8.96 -28.69 10.74
C ALA A 120 -7.74 -29.60 10.53
N GLY A 121 -6.65 -29.09 9.96
CA GLY A 121 -5.46 -29.92 9.70
C GLY A 121 -4.23 -29.30 9.04
N SER A 122 -4.21 -28.00 8.72
CA SER A 122 -3.00 -27.29 8.29
C SER A 122 -3.20 -25.78 8.43
N VAL A 123 -2.27 -25.09 9.10
CA VAL A 123 -2.24 -23.63 9.24
C VAL A 123 -0.84 -23.15 8.90
N PHE A 124 -0.75 -21.98 8.24
CA PHE A 124 0.47 -21.30 7.78
C PHE A 124 1.27 -21.98 6.65
N SER A 125 1.25 -21.37 5.47
CA SER A 125 2.46 -20.80 4.83
C SER A 125 2.11 -19.98 3.57
N TYR A 126 1.66 -18.73 3.73
CA TYR A 126 1.67 -17.74 2.64
C TYR A 126 1.76 -16.28 3.13
N SER A 127 2.43 -16.04 4.27
CA SER A 127 2.56 -14.69 4.84
C SER A 127 3.78 -14.54 5.77
N LEU A 128 5.00 -14.79 5.27
CA LEU A 128 6.25 -14.45 5.98
C LEU A 128 7.43 -14.22 5.01
N GLY A 129 7.24 -13.32 4.05
CA GLY A 129 8.27 -12.90 3.08
C GLY A 129 9.13 -11.71 3.53
N PHE A 130 8.83 -11.09 4.67
CA PHE A 130 9.57 -9.94 5.20
C PHE A 130 9.40 -9.80 6.72
N ILE A 131 10.36 -10.34 7.48
CA ILE A 131 10.81 -9.94 8.84
C ILE A 131 11.75 -11.05 9.34
N GLY A 132 12.97 -10.67 9.74
CA GLY A 132 13.93 -11.62 10.30
C GLY A 132 13.82 -11.69 11.82
N PHE A 133 13.51 -12.87 12.36
CA PHE A 133 13.79 -13.22 13.76
C PHE A 133 14.58 -14.52 13.80
N GLY A 134 15.83 -14.45 14.23
CA GLY A 134 16.70 -15.61 14.35
C GLY A 134 16.44 -16.38 15.64
N SER A 135 16.54 -17.71 15.57
CA SER A 135 16.73 -18.56 16.74
C SER A 135 18.01 -19.38 16.54
N ASN A 136 19.00 -19.14 17.40
CA ASN A 136 20.36 -19.68 17.26
C ASN A 136 20.56 -20.89 18.18
N SER A 137 20.51 -22.10 17.61
CA SER A 137 20.76 -23.33 18.36
C SER A 137 21.20 -24.50 17.47
N GLY A 138 22.47 -24.92 17.61
CA GLY A 138 22.88 -26.30 17.32
C GLY A 138 23.60 -26.59 16.00
N ARG A 139 24.94 -26.45 16.02
CA ARG A 139 25.94 -27.16 15.20
C ARG A 139 25.43 -28.30 14.28
N GLY A 140 25.66 -28.15 12.97
CA GLY A 140 25.58 -29.23 11.99
C GLY A 140 25.89 -28.69 10.60
N GLY A 141 27.18 -28.65 10.22
CA GLY A 141 27.58 -28.11 8.92
C GLY A 141 27.56 -29.19 7.86
N ASP A 142 26.61 -29.11 6.92
CA ASP A 142 26.71 -29.79 5.63
C ASP A 142 26.13 -28.92 4.50
N SER A 143 26.48 -29.23 3.25
CA SER A 143 26.44 -28.25 2.16
C SER A 143 25.05 -28.03 1.54
N SER A 144 24.83 -26.78 1.13
CA SER A 144 23.59 -26.23 0.58
C SER A 144 22.83 -27.14 -0.41
N ALA A 145 21.70 -27.66 0.05
CA ALA A 145 20.56 -27.98 -0.79
C ALA A 145 19.31 -27.37 -0.13
N GLN A 146 18.80 -26.27 -0.70
CA GLN A 146 17.55 -25.64 -0.24
C GLN A 146 16.36 -26.49 -0.71
N LEU A 147 16.19 -27.66 -0.09
CA LEU A 147 15.10 -28.58 -0.37
C LEU A 147 13.77 -27.90 0.02
N VAL A 148 13.03 -27.46 -1.00
CA VAL A 148 11.62 -27.13 -0.85
C VAL A 148 10.92 -28.41 -0.38
N THR A 149 10.38 -28.39 0.84
CA THR A 149 9.66 -29.53 1.43
C THR A 149 8.33 -29.72 0.68
N VAL A 150 8.37 -30.43 -0.45
CA VAL A 150 7.21 -30.72 -1.29
C VAL A 150 6.14 -31.41 -0.44
N SER A 151 4.92 -30.86 -0.47
CA SER A 151 3.80 -31.37 0.33
C SER A 151 3.49 -32.83 -0.02
N ALA A 152 2.93 -33.59 0.95
CA ALA A 152 2.55 -34.98 0.71
C ALA A 152 1.58 -35.10 -0.48
N ALA A 153 0.63 -34.16 -0.61
CA ALA A 153 -0.30 -34.09 -1.74
C ALA A 153 0.39 -33.89 -3.09
N SER A 154 1.36 -32.97 -3.18
CA SER A 154 2.13 -32.75 -4.42
C SER A 154 3.05 -33.92 -4.74
N ARG A 155 3.56 -34.63 -3.74
CA ARG A 155 4.30 -35.89 -3.94
C ARG A 155 3.42 -37.00 -4.51
N GLU A 156 2.21 -37.19 -3.98
CA GLU A 156 1.23 -38.15 -4.53
C GLU A 156 0.83 -37.80 -5.97
N ALA A 157 0.65 -36.50 -6.29
CA ALA A 157 0.34 -36.04 -7.64
C ALA A 157 1.49 -36.32 -8.63
N LEU A 158 2.75 -36.04 -8.24
CA LEU A 158 3.93 -36.37 -9.04
C LEU A 158 4.12 -37.88 -9.23
N GLU A 159 3.84 -38.69 -8.20
CA GLU A 159 3.87 -40.15 -8.29
C GLU A 159 2.79 -40.69 -9.23
N PHE A 160 1.57 -40.15 -9.18
CA PHE A 160 0.50 -40.45 -10.14
C PHE A 160 0.91 -40.12 -11.57
N ILE A 161 1.46 -38.92 -11.83
CA ILE A 161 1.91 -38.52 -13.17
C ILE A 161 2.97 -39.50 -13.68
N ALA A 162 3.99 -39.79 -12.87
CA ALA A 162 5.06 -40.70 -13.26
C ALA A 162 4.56 -42.15 -13.48
N GLN A 163 3.52 -42.60 -12.78
CA GLN A 163 2.88 -43.90 -13.03
C GLN A 163 2.06 -43.89 -14.33
N PHE A 164 1.24 -42.86 -14.54
CA PHE A 164 0.45 -42.70 -15.77
C PHE A 164 1.34 -42.63 -17.02
N GLU A 165 2.49 -41.96 -16.94
CA GLU A 165 3.50 -41.91 -18.01
C GLU A 165 4.18 -43.26 -18.26
N ARG A 166 4.43 -44.07 -17.22
CA ARG A 166 4.97 -45.43 -17.39
C ARG A 166 3.97 -46.36 -18.07
N ASP A 167 2.70 -46.28 -17.68
CA ASP A 167 1.67 -47.22 -18.13
C ASP A 167 1.13 -46.86 -19.53
N TYR A 168 0.94 -45.56 -19.82
CA TYR A 168 0.26 -45.09 -21.05
C TYR A 168 1.16 -44.23 -21.96
N GLY A 169 2.25 -43.66 -21.45
CA GLY A 169 3.15 -42.78 -22.22
C GLY A 169 4.04 -43.48 -23.26
N GLY A 170 4.08 -44.81 -23.27
CA GLY A 170 4.92 -45.59 -24.20
C GLY A 170 4.45 -45.59 -25.67
N SER A 171 3.20 -45.20 -25.96
CA SER A 171 2.55 -45.40 -27.26
C SER A 171 2.87 -44.31 -28.32
N GLY A 172 4.01 -43.61 -28.20
CA GLY A 172 4.47 -42.58 -29.13
C GLY A 172 3.65 -41.28 -29.17
N SER A 173 2.39 -41.30 -28.74
CA SER A 173 1.56 -40.10 -28.52
C SER A 173 2.15 -39.28 -27.36
N SER A 174 2.66 -38.08 -27.68
CA SER A 174 2.95 -37.07 -26.66
C SER A 174 1.68 -36.38 -26.14
N SER A 175 0.50 -36.76 -26.65
CA SER A 175 -0.76 -36.12 -26.32
C SER A 175 -1.43 -36.84 -25.14
N ARG A 176 -1.06 -36.38 -23.94
CA ARG A 176 -1.74 -36.64 -22.68
C ARG A 176 -2.23 -35.32 -22.06
N PRO A 177 -3.20 -35.33 -21.12
CA PRO A 177 -3.48 -34.16 -20.33
C PRO A 177 -2.24 -33.72 -19.53
N ASN A 178 -2.03 -32.43 -19.41
CA ASN A 178 -0.95 -31.81 -18.66
C ASN A 178 -1.32 -31.73 -17.18
N PHE A 179 -1.41 -32.91 -16.55
CA PHE A 179 -1.69 -33.06 -15.13
C PHE A 179 -0.68 -32.27 -14.29
N VAL A 180 -1.15 -31.40 -13.39
CA VAL A 180 -0.27 -30.62 -12.51
C VAL A 180 0.25 -31.47 -11.35
N GLY A 181 1.56 -31.38 -11.08
CA GLY A 181 2.25 -32.03 -9.96
C GLY A 181 2.01 -31.34 -8.60
N GLU A 182 0.78 -30.90 -8.37
CA GLU A 182 0.34 -30.07 -7.24
C GLU A 182 -0.76 -30.79 -6.46
N GLY A 183 -0.94 -30.45 -5.18
CA GLY A 183 -2.09 -30.92 -4.40
C GLY A 183 -3.41 -30.42 -4.99
N PHE A 184 -4.53 -31.11 -4.73
CA PHE A 184 -5.83 -30.75 -5.34
C PHE A 184 -6.24 -29.29 -5.05
N MET A 185 -6.03 -28.81 -3.82
CA MET A 185 -6.36 -27.44 -3.43
C MET A 185 -5.44 -26.39 -4.07
N ASP A 186 -4.19 -26.75 -4.31
CA ASP A 186 -3.22 -25.90 -5.01
C ASP A 186 -3.61 -25.80 -6.50
N ALA A 187 -3.94 -26.93 -7.14
CA ALA A 187 -4.44 -27.01 -8.51
C ALA A 187 -5.76 -26.22 -8.70
N LEU A 188 -6.67 -26.28 -7.73
CA LEU A 188 -7.90 -25.49 -7.72
C LEU A 188 -7.62 -23.99 -7.62
N THR A 189 -6.65 -23.59 -6.78
CA THR A 189 -6.18 -22.20 -6.66
C THR A 189 -5.49 -21.73 -7.93
N ARG A 190 -4.70 -22.59 -8.58
CA ARG A 190 -4.07 -22.36 -9.88
C ARG A 190 -5.11 -22.19 -10.99
N SER A 191 -6.20 -22.97 -10.98
CA SER A 191 -7.33 -22.79 -11.91
C SER A 191 -8.03 -21.44 -11.72
N ARG A 192 -8.25 -21.03 -10.45
CA ARG A 192 -8.80 -19.70 -10.09
C ARG A 192 -7.96 -18.57 -10.70
N ASN A 193 -6.66 -18.60 -10.44
CA ASN A 193 -5.73 -17.55 -10.85
C ASN A 193 -5.50 -17.53 -12.38
N SER A 194 -5.79 -18.64 -13.07
CA SER A 194 -5.73 -18.76 -14.53
C SER A 194 -7.07 -18.46 -15.23
N PHE A 195 -8.15 -18.19 -14.47
CA PHE A 195 -9.53 -18.09 -14.95
C PHE A 195 -9.99 -19.31 -15.78
N LYS A 196 -9.55 -20.51 -15.36
CA LYS A 196 -9.85 -21.79 -15.99
C LYS A 196 -10.64 -22.71 -15.05
N LEU A 197 -11.35 -23.67 -15.63
CA LEU A 197 -11.95 -24.78 -14.90
C LEU A 197 -10.89 -25.82 -14.52
N LEU A 198 -11.11 -26.56 -13.43
CA LEU A 198 -10.28 -27.70 -13.04
C LEU A 198 -10.92 -28.99 -13.55
N PHE A 199 -10.24 -29.67 -14.48
CA PHE A 199 -10.56 -31.03 -14.90
C PHE A 199 -9.91 -32.01 -13.93
N VAL A 200 -10.72 -32.89 -13.34
CA VAL A 200 -10.33 -33.84 -12.29
C VAL A 200 -10.50 -35.25 -12.82
N TYR A 201 -9.42 -36.02 -12.85
CA TYR A 201 -9.43 -37.45 -13.20
C TYR A 201 -9.09 -38.31 -11.98
N LEU A 202 -9.94 -39.29 -11.64
CA LEU A 202 -9.66 -40.24 -10.56
C LEU A 202 -9.33 -41.61 -11.15
N HIS A 203 -8.09 -42.03 -10.94
CA HIS A 203 -7.52 -43.23 -11.54
C HIS A 203 -7.66 -44.45 -10.63
N SER A 204 -8.45 -45.42 -11.08
CA SER A 204 -8.60 -46.74 -10.45
C SER A 204 -7.83 -47.79 -11.27
N PRO A 205 -6.62 -48.21 -10.85
CA PRO A 205 -5.82 -49.19 -11.59
C PRO A 205 -6.42 -50.61 -11.53
N ASP A 206 -7.28 -50.87 -10.54
CA ASP A 206 -7.92 -52.16 -10.31
C ASP A 206 -9.21 -52.36 -11.13
N HIS A 207 -9.62 -51.36 -11.94
CA HIS A 207 -10.86 -51.38 -12.72
C HIS A 207 -10.62 -51.71 -14.21
N PRO A 208 -11.32 -52.69 -14.80
CA PRO A 208 -11.00 -53.22 -16.14
C PRO A 208 -11.18 -52.21 -17.27
N ASP A 209 -12.12 -51.26 -17.13
CA ASP A 209 -12.38 -50.24 -18.15
C ASP A 209 -11.35 -49.09 -18.15
N THR A 210 -10.48 -49.01 -17.13
CA THR A 210 -9.53 -47.89 -16.98
C THR A 210 -8.49 -47.83 -18.11
N PRO A 211 -7.77 -48.91 -18.47
CA PRO A 211 -6.73 -48.83 -19.50
C PRO A 211 -7.28 -48.42 -20.88
N ALA A 212 -8.41 -49.03 -21.30
CA ALA A 212 -9.05 -48.73 -22.57
C ALA A 212 -9.49 -47.25 -22.67
N PHE A 213 -9.93 -46.65 -21.56
CA PHE A 213 -10.26 -45.22 -21.50
C PHE A 213 -9.03 -44.32 -21.43
N CYS A 214 -7.97 -44.73 -20.72
CA CYS A 214 -6.70 -44.01 -20.69
C CYS A 214 -6.09 -43.92 -22.10
N GLU A 215 -5.99 -45.04 -22.80
CA GLU A 215 -5.40 -45.12 -24.15
C GLU A 215 -6.30 -44.49 -25.21
N GLY A 216 -7.59 -44.87 -25.25
CA GLY A 216 -8.52 -44.47 -26.31
C GLY A 216 -9.11 -43.06 -26.16
N THR A 217 -9.27 -42.57 -24.93
CA THR A 217 -9.97 -41.29 -24.66
C THR A 217 -9.05 -40.24 -24.05
N LEU A 218 -8.36 -40.52 -22.95
CA LEU A 218 -7.48 -39.51 -22.34
C LEU A 218 -6.26 -39.20 -23.22
N CYS A 219 -5.61 -40.22 -23.80
CA CYS A 219 -4.44 -40.06 -24.68
C CYS A 219 -4.80 -39.78 -26.16
N SER A 220 -6.09 -39.51 -26.44
CA SER A 220 -6.53 -39.03 -27.76
C SER A 220 -6.06 -37.60 -27.99
N GLU A 221 -5.47 -37.34 -29.16
CA GLU A 221 -4.79 -36.07 -29.44
C GLU A 221 -5.74 -34.86 -29.36
N VAL A 222 -6.94 -34.99 -29.94
CA VAL A 222 -7.95 -33.92 -29.95
C VAL A 222 -8.45 -33.63 -28.53
N PHE A 223 -8.63 -34.67 -27.71
CA PHE A 223 -9.07 -34.53 -26.32
C PHE A 223 -8.00 -33.88 -25.45
N SER A 224 -6.76 -34.39 -25.51
CA SER A 224 -5.63 -33.86 -24.74
C SER A 224 -5.31 -32.41 -25.09
N ALA A 225 -5.30 -32.05 -26.38
CA ALA A 225 -5.10 -30.67 -26.81
C ALA A 225 -6.18 -29.73 -26.23
N PHE A 226 -7.46 -30.12 -26.37
CA PHE A 226 -8.59 -29.32 -25.87
C PHE A 226 -8.56 -29.12 -24.35
N VAL A 227 -8.26 -30.17 -23.58
CA VAL A 227 -8.10 -30.09 -22.12
C VAL A 227 -6.94 -29.19 -21.74
N ASN A 228 -5.79 -29.31 -22.40
CA ASN A 228 -4.60 -28.51 -22.11
C ASN A 228 -4.79 -27.02 -22.42
N GLU A 229 -5.52 -26.70 -23.49
CA GLU A 229 -5.83 -25.32 -23.87
C GLU A 229 -6.84 -24.67 -22.92
N ASN A 230 -7.92 -25.37 -22.54
CA ASN A 230 -9.08 -24.74 -21.88
C ASN A 230 -9.15 -24.98 -20.36
N PHE A 231 -8.56 -26.05 -19.84
CA PHE A 231 -8.66 -26.46 -18.44
C PHE A 231 -7.30 -26.40 -17.73
N VAL A 232 -7.31 -26.53 -16.40
CA VAL A 232 -6.19 -27.07 -15.63
C VAL A 232 -6.50 -28.55 -15.40
N ALA A 233 -5.60 -29.46 -15.76
CA ALA A 233 -5.79 -30.89 -15.51
C ALA A 233 -5.15 -31.27 -14.17
N TRP A 234 -5.87 -32.00 -13.33
CA TRP A 234 -5.36 -32.66 -12.13
C TRP A 234 -5.81 -34.13 -12.12
N GLY A 235 -4.94 -35.01 -11.65
CA GLY A 235 -5.22 -36.43 -11.56
C GLY A 235 -4.69 -37.03 -10.27
N GLY A 236 -5.41 -38.01 -9.73
CA GLY A 236 -5.02 -38.72 -8.52
C GLY A 236 -5.42 -40.19 -8.58
N SER A 237 -4.53 -41.07 -8.09
CA SER A 237 -4.86 -42.49 -7.92
C SER A 237 -5.70 -42.70 -6.66
N LEU A 238 -6.68 -43.61 -6.71
CA LEU A 238 -7.41 -44.07 -5.52
C LEU A 238 -6.51 -44.75 -4.47
N ARG A 239 -5.28 -45.12 -4.84
CA ARG A 239 -4.27 -45.66 -3.92
C ARG A 239 -3.52 -44.59 -3.13
N GLY A 240 -3.61 -43.32 -3.55
CA GLY A 240 -3.10 -42.15 -2.82
C GLY A 240 -4.16 -41.58 -1.87
N SER A 241 -3.72 -40.92 -0.79
CA SER A 241 -4.63 -40.34 0.19
C SER A 241 -5.47 -39.19 -0.40
N GLU A 242 -4.93 -38.39 -1.32
CA GLU A 242 -5.67 -37.30 -1.97
C GLU A 242 -6.74 -37.82 -2.93
N GLY A 243 -6.38 -38.81 -3.77
CA GLY A 243 -7.32 -39.43 -4.71
C GLY A 243 -8.48 -40.13 -3.98
N PHE A 244 -8.19 -40.84 -2.89
CA PHE A 244 -9.21 -41.49 -2.06
C PHE A 244 -10.10 -40.50 -1.29
N LYS A 245 -9.56 -39.38 -0.78
CA LYS A 245 -10.39 -38.29 -0.23
C LYS A 245 -11.34 -37.77 -1.31
N MET A 246 -10.81 -37.47 -2.49
CA MET A 246 -11.58 -36.87 -3.59
C MET A 246 -12.67 -37.79 -4.14
N SER A 247 -12.43 -39.11 -4.25
CA SER A 247 -13.48 -40.07 -4.63
C SER A 247 -14.65 -40.09 -3.64
N ASN A 248 -14.36 -39.98 -2.34
CA ASN A 248 -15.38 -39.92 -1.30
C ASN A 248 -16.14 -38.58 -1.32
N SER A 249 -15.43 -37.45 -1.47
CA SER A 249 -16.03 -36.11 -1.55
C SER A 249 -16.94 -35.93 -2.77
N LEU A 250 -16.52 -36.44 -3.93
CA LEU A 250 -17.29 -36.40 -5.18
C LEU A 250 -18.29 -37.57 -5.32
N LYS A 251 -18.29 -38.52 -4.37
CA LYS A 251 -19.12 -39.75 -4.38
C LYS A 251 -18.95 -40.57 -5.67
N ALA A 252 -17.71 -40.68 -6.15
CA ALA A 252 -17.38 -41.45 -7.35
C ALA A 252 -17.73 -42.94 -7.15
N SER A 253 -18.75 -43.43 -7.85
CA SER A 253 -19.32 -44.77 -7.67
C SER A 253 -18.91 -45.76 -8.76
N ARG A 254 -18.46 -45.25 -9.91
CA ARG A 254 -18.03 -46.02 -11.08
C ARG A 254 -16.74 -45.44 -11.64
N PHE A 255 -15.90 -46.30 -12.22
CA PHE A 255 -14.63 -45.92 -12.84
C PHE A 255 -14.60 -46.33 -14.32
N PRO A 256 -13.77 -45.71 -15.18
CA PRO A 256 -13.03 -44.47 -14.95
C PRO A 256 -13.96 -43.30 -14.55
N PHE A 257 -13.41 -42.32 -13.84
CA PHE A 257 -14.17 -41.21 -13.28
C PHE A 257 -13.54 -39.87 -13.64
N CYS A 258 -14.33 -38.98 -14.22
CA CYS A 258 -13.94 -37.60 -14.51
C CYS A 258 -14.93 -36.62 -13.91
N ALA A 259 -14.44 -35.46 -13.47
CA ALA A 259 -15.27 -34.34 -13.03
C ALA A 259 -14.71 -33.01 -13.53
N VAL A 260 -15.59 -32.04 -13.71
CA VAL A 260 -15.23 -30.63 -13.93
C VAL A 260 -15.69 -29.85 -12.71
N VAL A 261 -14.75 -29.20 -12.04
CA VAL A 261 -15.02 -28.38 -10.85
C VAL A 261 -14.48 -26.96 -11.04
N MET A 262 -15.05 -26.01 -10.32
CA MET A 262 -14.55 -24.65 -10.25
C MET A 262 -14.45 -24.13 -8.81
N PRO A 263 -13.52 -23.22 -8.52
CA PRO A 263 -13.45 -22.53 -7.24
C PRO A 263 -14.66 -21.62 -7.06
N ALA A 264 -15.45 -21.87 -6.02
CA ALA A 264 -16.55 -21.01 -5.61
C ALA A 264 -16.09 -19.95 -4.58
N THR A 265 -17.03 -19.13 -4.11
CA THR A 265 -16.81 -18.24 -2.96
C THR A 265 -16.53 -19.04 -1.69
N ASN A 266 -15.86 -18.40 -0.72
CA ASN A 266 -15.61 -18.94 0.63
C ASN A 266 -14.94 -20.33 0.64
N GLN A 267 -13.92 -20.51 -0.22
CA GLN A 267 -13.14 -21.76 -0.39
C GLN A 267 -13.97 -23.01 -0.76
N ARG A 268 -15.23 -22.86 -1.18
CA ARG A 268 -16.06 -23.99 -1.61
C ARG A 268 -15.68 -24.45 -3.03
N ILE A 269 -16.01 -25.70 -3.32
CA ILE A 269 -15.84 -26.32 -4.63
C ILE A 269 -17.23 -26.43 -5.28
N ALA A 270 -17.40 -25.86 -6.47
CA ALA A 270 -18.60 -26.08 -7.28
C ALA A 270 -18.33 -27.21 -8.28
N LEU A 271 -19.05 -28.32 -8.16
CA LEU A 271 -19.08 -29.38 -9.16
C LEU A 271 -20.00 -28.94 -10.30
N LEU A 272 -19.44 -28.79 -11.50
CA LEU A 272 -20.18 -28.41 -12.71
C LEU A 272 -20.69 -29.64 -13.45
N GLN A 273 -19.83 -30.63 -13.62
CA GLN A 273 -20.15 -31.87 -14.34
C GLN A 273 -19.42 -33.06 -13.75
N GLN A 274 -20.10 -34.21 -13.74
CA GLN A 274 -19.60 -35.51 -13.33
C GLN A 274 -19.76 -36.48 -14.50
N VAL A 275 -18.75 -37.30 -14.78
CA VAL A 275 -18.78 -38.33 -15.83
C VAL A 275 -18.29 -39.64 -15.24
N GLU A 276 -19.18 -40.63 -15.23
CA GLU A 276 -18.98 -41.94 -14.66
C GLU A 276 -18.91 -43.03 -15.74
N GLY A 277 -17.89 -43.87 -15.69
CA GLY A 277 -17.68 -44.97 -16.63
C GLY A 277 -16.95 -44.56 -17.92
N PRO A 278 -16.59 -45.52 -18.78
CA PRO A 278 -15.87 -45.24 -20.01
C PRO A 278 -16.75 -44.47 -21.01
N LYS A 279 -16.14 -43.48 -21.67
CA LYS A 279 -16.74 -42.62 -22.68
C LYS A 279 -15.81 -42.42 -23.86
N SER A 280 -16.36 -42.25 -25.07
CA SER A 280 -15.55 -41.95 -26.25
C SER A 280 -14.93 -40.54 -26.16
N PRO A 281 -13.83 -40.24 -26.87
CA PRO A 281 -13.27 -38.90 -26.89
C PRO A 281 -14.23 -37.86 -27.47
N GLU A 282 -15.09 -38.24 -28.43
CA GLU A 282 -16.13 -37.38 -28.98
C GLU A 282 -17.24 -37.09 -27.96
N GLU A 283 -17.74 -38.10 -27.25
CA GLU A 283 -18.70 -37.92 -26.15
C GLU A 283 -18.12 -36.98 -25.08
N MET A 284 -16.86 -37.20 -24.68
CA MET A 284 -16.21 -36.43 -23.63
C MET A 284 -15.94 -34.99 -24.07
N LEU A 285 -15.54 -34.76 -25.33
CA LEU A 285 -15.39 -33.42 -25.91
C LEU A 285 -16.72 -32.66 -25.90
N MET A 286 -17.80 -33.26 -26.38
CA MET A 286 -19.14 -32.64 -26.39
C MET A 286 -19.61 -32.25 -24.97
N ILE A 287 -19.31 -33.09 -23.96
CA ILE A 287 -19.60 -32.78 -22.56
C ILE A 287 -18.76 -31.60 -22.05
N LEU A 288 -17.43 -31.62 -22.27
CA LEU A 288 -16.55 -30.54 -21.79
C LEU A 288 -16.78 -29.20 -22.49
N GLN A 289 -17.06 -29.21 -23.80
CA GLN A 289 -17.39 -28.00 -24.58
C GLN A 289 -18.65 -27.33 -24.01
N ARG A 290 -19.72 -28.09 -23.79
CA ARG A 290 -20.95 -27.58 -23.17
C ARG A 290 -20.69 -26.94 -21.81
N VAL A 291 -19.90 -27.58 -20.95
CA VAL A 291 -19.59 -27.05 -19.60
C VAL A 291 -18.73 -25.78 -19.68
N LEU A 292 -17.85 -25.68 -20.68
CA LEU A 292 -17.09 -24.47 -20.95
C LEU A 292 -18.00 -23.32 -21.41
N GLU A 293 -18.93 -23.58 -22.33
CA GLU A 293 -19.92 -22.59 -22.79
C GLU A 293 -20.86 -22.12 -21.67
N GLU A 294 -21.38 -23.05 -20.85
CA GLU A 294 -22.26 -22.73 -19.71
C GLU A 294 -21.56 -21.91 -18.60
N SER A 295 -20.24 -22.04 -18.46
CA SER A 295 -19.45 -21.35 -17.41
C SER A 295 -18.66 -20.13 -17.89
N ALA A 296 -18.45 -19.96 -19.20
CA ALA A 296 -17.68 -18.86 -19.78
C ALA A 296 -18.11 -17.46 -19.27
N PRO A 297 -19.40 -17.11 -19.12
CA PRO A 297 -19.80 -15.80 -18.58
C PRO A 297 -19.26 -15.54 -17.17
N VAL A 298 -19.18 -16.58 -16.33
CA VAL A 298 -18.68 -16.48 -14.95
C VAL A 298 -17.16 -16.31 -14.94
N LEU A 299 -16.44 -17.02 -15.81
CA LEU A 299 -14.99 -16.90 -15.94
C LEU A 299 -14.58 -15.52 -16.50
N VAL A 300 -15.31 -15.00 -17.49
CA VAL A 300 -15.08 -13.66 -18.06
C VAL A 300 -15.35 -12.57 -17.02
N ALA A 301 -16.45 -12.67 -16.26
CA ALA A 301 -16.75 -11.72 -15.19
C ALA A 301 -15.68 -11.74 -14.09
N ALA A 302 -15.25 -12.93 -13.64
CA ALA A 302 -14.19 -13.08 -12.64
C ALA A 302 -12.83 -12.53 -13.13
N ARG A 303 -12.53 -12.64 -14.43
CA ARG A 303 -11.32 -12.08 -15.04
C ARG A 303 -11.36 -10.56 -15.06
N LEU A 304 -12.45 -9.96 -15.52
CA LEU A 304 -12.62 -8.50 -15.55
C LEU A 304 -12.52 -7.90 -14.14
N GLU A 305 -13.24 -8.48 -13.18
CA GLU A 305 -13.23 -8.05 -11.78
C GLU A 305 -11.85 -8.25 -11.12
N ALA A 306 -11.01 -9.18 -11.59
CA ALA A 306 -9.63 -9.32 -11.13
C ALA A 306 -8.71 -8.27 -11.76
N GLU A 307 -8.87 -7.98 -13.05
CA GLU A 307 -8.15 -6.91 -13.75
C GLU A 307 -8.44 -5.54 -13.12
N GLU A 308 -9.72 -5.24 -12.85
CA GLU A 308 -10.16 -4.05 -12.10
C GLU A 308 -9.54 -3.94 -10.70
N ARG A 309 -9.39 -5.05 -9.96
CA ARG A 309 -8.67 -5.03 -8.67
C ARG A 309 -7.20 -4.65 -8.85
N THR A 310 -6.52 -5.22 -9.85
CA THR A 310 -5.10 -4.93 -10.09
C THR A 310 -4.85 -3.49 -10.56
N THR A 311 -5.74 -2.93 -11.40
CA THR A 311 -5.63 -1.52 -11.82
C THR A 311 -5.94 -0.56 -10.68
N ASN A 312 -6.93 -0.86 -9.82
CA ASN A 312 -7.20 -0.08 -8.61
C ASN A 312 -6.04 -0.14 -7.59
N MET A 313 -5.40 -1.30 -7.41
CA MET A 313 -4.23 -1.44 -6.54
C MET A 313 -3.05 -0.62 -7.09
N ARG A 314 -2.72 -0.77 -8.36
CA ARG A 314 -1.66 0.00 -9.03
C ARG A 314 -1.90 1.51 -8.96
N LEU A 315 -3.14 1.97 -9.18
CA LEU A 315 -3.49 3.40 -9.11
C LEU A 315 -3.24 3.98 -7.71
N ARG A 316 -3.49 3.19 -6.64
CA ARG A 316 -3.14 3.59 -5.26
C ARG A 316 -1.63 3.62 -5.04
N GLU A 317 -0.89 2.62 -5.52
CA GLU A 317 0.57 2.60 -5.41
C GLU A 317 1.22 3.79 -6.14
N GLU A 318 0.72 4.18 -7.31
CA GLU A 318 1.17 5.36 -8.05
C GLU A 318 0.81 6.68 -7.30
N GLN A 319 -0.36 6.77 -6.67
CA GLN A 319 -0.74 7.90 -5.81
C GLN A 319 0.09 7.99 -4.53
N ASP A 320 0.30 6.88 -3.82
CA ASP A 320 1.09 6.80 -2.59
C ASP A 320 2.58 7.06 -2.86
N ALA A 321 3.09 6.71 -4.05
CA ALA A 321 4.43 7.09 -4.50
C ALA A 321 4.54 8.60 -4.76
N ALA A 322 3.58 9.18 -5.50
CA ALA A 322 3.56 10.62 -5.77
C ALA A 322 3.41 11.47 -4.50
N TYR A 323 2.56 11.04 -3.56
CA TYR A 323 2.36 11.73 -2.28
C TYR A 323 3.62 11.69 -1.40
N ARG A 324 4.31 10.54 -1.31
CA ARG A 324 5.59 10.45 -0.58
C ARG A 324 6.67 11.33 -1.20
N ALA A 325 6.82 11.31 -2.53
CA ALA A 325 7.78 12.17 -3.23
C ALA A 325 7.51 13.67 -3.00
N ALA A 326 6.24 14.08 -2.97
CA ALA A 326 5.85 15.46 -2.63
C ALA A 326 6.19 15.80 -1.17
N LEU A 327 5.84 14.93 -0.22
CA LEU A 327 6.13 15.12 1.21
C LEU A 327 7.64 15.19 1.50
N GLU A 328 8.44 14.34 0.86
CA GLU A 328 9.91 14.36 0.96
C GLU A 328 10.51 15.65 0.37
N ALA A 329 9.99 16.12 -0.76
CA ALA A 329 10.40 17.38 -1.37
C ALA A 329 10.00 18.61 -0.53
N ASP A 330 8.85 18.58 0.14
CA ASP A 330 8.37 19.65 1.00
C ASP A 330 9.22 19.75 2.27
N GLN A 331 9.49 18.62 2.94
CA GLN A 331 10.43 18.55 4.06
C GLN A 331 11.87 18.93 3.64
N ALA A 332 12.29 18.64 2.41
CA ALA A 332 13.60 19.05 1.91
C ALA A 332 13.70 20.57 1.77
N ARG A 333 12.65 21.24 1.26
CA ARG A 333 12.60 22.71 1.19
C ARG A 333 12.54 23.34 2.58
N GLU A 334 11.79 22.77 3.52
CA GLU A 334 11.76 23.23 4.92
C GLU A 334 13.15 23.15 5.58
N ARG A 335 13.86 22.02 5.41
CA ARG A 335 15.26 21.88 5.88
C ARG A 335 16.19 22.92 5.25
N GLN A 336 16.12 23.12 3.93
CA GLN A 336 16.95 24.10 3.23
C GLN A 336 16.70 25.54 3.72
N LEU A 337 15.44 25.94 3.89
CA LEU A 337 15.08 27.26 4.42
C LEU A 337 15.59 27.45 5.85
N ARG A 338 15.50 26.42 6.69
CA ARG A 338 16.05 26.45 8.05
C ARG A 338 17.58 26.53 8.07
N GLU A 339 18.26 25.73 7.26
CA GLU A 339 19.74 25.76 7.15
C GLU A 339 20.25 27.11 6.63
N GLU A 340 19.53 27.74 5.69
CA GLU A 340 19.81 29.09 5.23
C GLU A 340 19.57 30.15 6.32
N GLN A 341 18.45 30.08 7.05
CA GLN A 341 18.21 31.00 8.16
C GLN A 341 19.24 30.83 9.29
N GLU A 342 19.57 29.61 9.70
CA GLU A 342 20.62 29.36 10.69
C GLU A 342 22.00 29.82 10.19
N ARG A 343 22.26 29.82 8.87
CA ARG A 343 23.49 30.40 8.29
C ARG A 343 23.50 31.93 8.40
N LEU A 344 22.40 32.59 8.00
CA LEU A 344 22.24 34.04 8.09
C LEU A 344 22.32 34.56 9.53
N GLU A 345 21.74 33.84 10.49
CA GLU A 345 21.82 34.17 11.92
C GLU A 345 23.26 34.05 12.46
N ARG A 346 24.04 33.06 12.00
CA ARG A 346 25.47 32.92 12.35
C ARG A 346 26.32 34.04 11.73
N GLU A 347 26.11 34.34 10.44
CA GLU A 347 26.78 35.45 9.74
C GLU A 347 26.49 36.80 10.41
N ALA A 348 25.24 37.05 10.82
CA ALA A 348 24.84 38.24 11.56
C ALA A 348 25.48 38.31 12.95
N ALA A 349 25.51 37.21 13.70
CA ALA A 349 26.14 37.15 15.02
C ALA A 349 27.66 37.34 14.97
N GLU A 350 28.34 36.84 13.92
CA GLU A 350 29.75 37.14 13.67
C GLU A 350 29.99 38.61 13.32
N ALA A 351 29.14 39.21 12.48
CA ALA A 351 29.23 40.62 12.13
C ALA A 351 28.99 41.54 13.35
N GLU A 352 28.07 41.18 14.24
CA GLU A 352 27.83 41.91 15.50
C GLU A 352 29.02 41.81 16.45
N ARG A 353 29.63 40.61 16.58
CA ARG A 353 30.86 40.42 17.39
C ARG A 353 32.02 41.26 16.87
N LYS A 354 32.29 41.21 15.56
CA LYS A 354 33.36 42.00 14.91
C LYS A 354 33.16 43.50 15.14
N ARG A 355 31.93 44.02 15.03
CA ARG A 355 31.61 45.42 15.34
C ARG A 355 31.89 45.79 16.81
N LYS A 356 31.54 44.92 17.77
CA LYS A 356 31.83 45.15 19.19
C LYS A 356 33.32 45.12 19.49
N GLU A 357 34.06 44.18 18.89
CA GLU A 357 35.52 44.10 19.00
C GLU A 357 36.21 45.36 18.40
N GLU A 358 35.72 45.86 17.26
CA GLU A 358 36.15 47.12 16.65
C GLU A 358 35.82 48.36 17.51
N GLU A 359 34.61 48.43 18.08
CA GLU A 359 34.17 49.53 18.95
C GLU A 359 34.99 49.56 20.27
N GLU A 360 35.18 48.41 20.92
CA GLU A 360 36.04 48.28 22.10
C GLU A 360 37.51 48.58 21.79
N ALA A 361 37.99 48.30 20.57
CA ALA A 361 39.34 48.65 20.13
C ALA A 361 39.48 50.18 19.92
N GLN A 362 38.48 50.83 19.34
CA GLN A 362 38.43 52.29 19.18
C GLN A 362 38.32 53.00 20.53
N GLU A 363 37.53 52.48 21.48
CA GLU A 363 37.43 53.07 22.82
C GLU A 363 38.75 52.92 23.59
N ARG A 364 39.43 51.77 23.50
CA ARG A 364 40.76 51.59 24.07
C ARG A 364 41.78 52.53 23.43
N ALA A 365 41.80 52.66 22.10
CA ALA A 365 42.71 53.56 21.39
C ALA A 365 42.51 55.03 21.75
N THR A 366 41.26 55.49 21.91
CA THR A 366 40.94 56.88 22.30
C THR A 366 41.28 57.16 23.77
N ARG A 367 41.00 56.21 24.68
CA ARG A 367 41.45 56.29 26.09
C ARG A 367 42.98 56.34 26.20
N GLU A 368 43.69 55.44 25.51
CA GLU A 368 45.16 55.45 25.44
C GLU A 368 45.72 56.75 24.86
N ALA A 369 45.10 57.32 23.83
CA ALA A 369 45.52 58.59 23.26
C ALA A 369 45.36 59.74 24.28
N ALA A 370 44.22 59.82 24.97
CA ALA A 370 43.97 60.82 26.00
C ALA A 370 44.94 60.70 27.19
N GLU A 371 45.26 59.49 27.63
CA GLU A 371 46.28 59.26 28.67
C GLU A 371 47.68 59.68 28.21
N LYS A 372 48.07 59.37 26.96
CA LYS A 372 49.35 59.78 26.37
C LYS A 372 49.43 61.31 26.24
N GLU A 373 48.36 61.99 25.83
CA GLU A 373 48.31 63.46 25.80
C GLU A 373 48.37 64.07 27.20
N ALA A 374 47.67 63.51 28.19
CA ALA A 374 47.73 63.97 29.58
C ALA A 374 49.12 63.78 30.20
N ALA A 375 49.79 62.66 29.91
CA ALA A 375 51.17 62.41 30.31
C ALA A 375 52.16 63.38 29.63
N LEU A 376 52.00 63.66 28.34
CA LEU A 376 52.78 64.68 27.62
C LEU A 376 52.52 66.09 28.15
N ALA A 377 51.29 66.41 28.55
CA ALA A 377 50.94 67.69 29.18
C ALA A 377 51.60 67.84 30.56
N ARG A 378 51.59 66.79 31.39
CA ARG A 378 52.34 66.77 32.66
C ARG A 378 53.84 66.93 32.45
N MET A 379 54.45 66.17 31.53
CA MET A 379 55.87 66.34 31.19
C MET A 379 56.19 67.75 30.66
N ARG A 380 55.28 68.40 29.94
CA ARG A 380 55.43 69.81 29.52
C ARG A 380 55.36 70.76 30.71
N GLN A 381 54.46 70.54 31.67
CA GLN A 381 54.35 71.34 32.90
C GLN A 381 55.58 71.16 33.80
N GLU A 382 56.04 69.93 34.02
CA GLU A 382 57.27 69.62 34.77
C GLU A 382 58.52 70.22 34.10
N LYS A 383 58.59 70.18 32.77
CA LYS A 383 59.65 70.88 32.02
C LYS A 383 59.54 72.40 32.12
N ALA A 384 58.34 72.97 32.07
CA ALA A 384 58.12 74.40 32.27
C ALA A 384 58.35 74.88 33.72
N LEU A 385 58.34 73.97 34.70
CA LEU A 385 58.69 74.25 36.10
C LEU A 385 60.18 74.03 36.41
N SER A 386 60.87 73.18 35.65
CA SER A 386 62.34 72.95 35.77
C SER A 386 63.17 73.89 34.90
N LEU A 387 62.60 74.43 33.82
CA LEU A 387 63.13 75.60 33.12
C LEU A 387 62.84 76.84 33.97
N GLY A 388 63.90 77.48 34.47
CA GLY A 388 63.78 78.77 35.15
C GLY A 388 63.19 79.84 34.22
N ALA A 389 62.63 80.90 34.82
CA ALA A 389 61.96 81.97 34.08
C ALA A 389 62.81 82.50 32.90
N GLU A 390 62.16 82.71 31.75
CA GLU A 390 62.80 83.27 30.56
C GLU A 390 63.51 84.58 30.92
N PRO A 391 64.84 84.68 30.72
CA PRO A 391 65.57 85.90 31.07
C PRO A 391 65.07 87.07 30.23
N GLU A 392 65.01 88.27 30.82
CA GLU A 392 64.52 89.46 30.13
C GLU A 392 65.20 89.66 28.77
N LYS A 393 64.45 90.19 27.79
CA LYS A 393 64.90 90.45 26.42
C LYS A 393 66.04 91.48 26.38
N GLY A 394 67.26 90.99 26.60
CA GLY A 394 68.49 91.70 26.25
C GLY A 394 68.49 92.06 24.77
N PRO A 395 69.02 93.23 24.37
CA PRO A 395 68.89 93.75 23.00
C PRO A 395 69.89 93.10 22.02
N ASN A 396 69.90 91.77 21.95
CA ASN A 396 70.58 90.94 20.94
C ASN A 396 70.04 89.50 20.97
N VAL A 397 68.83 89.28 20.43
CA VAL A 397 68.27 87.93 20.23
C VAL A 397 68.34 87.59 18.75
N THR A 398 69.34 86.78 18.37
CA THR A 398 69.40 86.19 17.03
C THR A 398 68.29 85.15 16.86
N GLN A 399 67.32 85.44 15.99
CA GLN A 399 66.39 84.41 15.51
C GLN A 399 67.16 83.38 14.69
N VAL A 400 67.46 82.22 15.29
CA VAL A 400 67.94 81.05 14.53
C VAL A 400 66.74 80.48 13.78
N THR A 401 66.62 80.84 12.51
CA THR A 401 65.53 80.42 11.63
C THR A 401 65.67 78.92 11.29
N CYS A 402 64.98 78.06 12.06
CA CYS A 402 64.84 76.63 11.79
C CYS A 402 64.11 76.30 10.46
N LEU A 403 63.84 77.30 9.62
CA LEU A 403 63.39 77.18 8.24
C LEU A 403 64.31 76.26 7.41
N PHE A 404 65.62 76.32 7.63
CA PHE A 404 66.60 75.51 6.88
C PHE A 404 66.42 74.00 7.08
N LEU A 405 66.14 73.57 8.33
CA LEU A 405 65.85 72.17 8.64
C LEU A 405 64.51 71.70 8.07
N PHE A 406 63.50 72.58 8.07
CA PHE A 406 62.19 72.26 7.50
C PHE A 406 62.24 72.13 5.97
N ILE A 407 62.95 73.05 5.28
CA ILE A 407 63.18 72.98 3.83
C ILE A 407 64.00 71.74 3.49
N ALA A 408 65.08 71.44 4.23
CA ALA A 408 65.88 70.24 3.99
C ALA A 408 65.06 68.95 4.14
N PHE A 409 64.22 68.85 5.18
CA PHE A 409 63.34 67.69 5.38
C PHE A 409 62.28 67.57 4.27
N LEU A 410 61.68 68.69 3.84
CA LEU A 410 60.72 68.72 2.75
C LEU A 410 61.35 68.32 1.39
N MET A 411 62.58 68.77 1.13
CA MET A 411 63.36 68.39 -0.06
C MET A 411 63.71 66.89 -0.07
N ILE A 412 64.09 66.32 1.09
CA ILE A 412 64.33 64.88 1.22
C ILE A 412 63.04 64.09 0.97
N LEU A 413 61.91 64.53 1.55
CA LEU A 413 60.61 63.88 1.37
C LEU A 413 60.17 63.91 -0.11
N LEU A 414 60.30 65.06 -0.77
CA LEU A 414 60.04 65.22 -2.20
C LEU A 414 60.97 64.34 -3.06
N SER A 415 62.25 64.22 -2.71
CA SER A 415 63.20 63.36 -3.42
C SER A 415 62.82 61.88 -3.32
N VAL A 416 62.34 61.42 -2.17
CA VAL A 416 61.88 60.03 -1.99
C VAL A 416 60.59 59.78 -2.77
N ILE A 417 59.64 60.73 -2.75
CA ILE A 417 58.40 60.65 -3.54
C ILE A 417 58.72 60.57 -5.05
N PHE A 418 59.62 61.41 -5.55
CA PHE A 418 60.03 61.39 -6.96
C PHE A 418 60.74 60.09 -7.36
N TYR A 419 61.64 59.58 -6.52
CA TYR A 419 62.34 58.30 -6.76
C TYR A 419 61.36 57.11 -6.81
N CYS A 420 60.34 57.09 -5.94
CA CYS A 420 59.28 56.08 -5.96
C CYS A 420 58.30 56.21 -7.15
N LEU A 421 58.24 57.37 -7.81
CA LEU A 421 57.39 57.61 -8.99
C LEU A 421 58.14 57.49 -10.33
N GLY A 422 59.47 57.28 -10.32
CA GLY A 422 60.26 56.97 -11.51
C GLY A 422 60.52 58.15 -12.48
N LEU A 423 60.15 59.37 -12.11
CA LEU A 423 60.27 60.57 -12.95
C LEU A 423 61.65 61.25 -12.79
N GLN A 424 62.72 60.56 -13.19
CA GLN A 424 64.10 60.96 -12.88
C GLN A 424 64.49 62.36 -13.43
N ASP A 425 63.97 62.76 -14.59
CA ASP A 425 64.44 63.94 -15.32
C ASP A 425 63.86 65.28 -14.81
N ASP A 426 62.59 65.32 -14.39
CA ASP A 426 61.91 66.57 -13.99
C ASP A 426 62.45 67.15 -12.66
N TYR A 427 63.04 66.31 -11.80
CA TYR A 427 63.56 66.75 -10.49
C TYR A 427 64.70 67.78 -10.62
N SER A 428 65.49 67.71 -11.70
CA SER A 428 66.58 68.65 -11.95
C SER A 428 66.06 70.08 -12.18
N ILE A 429 64.94 70.22 -12.90
CA ILE A 429 64.37 71.52 -13.28
C ILE A 429 63.80 72.24 -12.05
N PHE A 430 63.17 71.50 -11.15
CA PHE A 430 62.55 72.04 -9.94
C PHE A 430 63.60 72.67 -8.99
N CYS A 431 64.73 71.97 -8.78
CA CYS A 431 65.84 72.47 -7.96
C CYS A 431 66.45 73.77 -8.50
N THR A 432 66.72 73.88 -9.81
CA THR A 432 67.24 75.13 -10.40
C THR A 432 66.28 76.31 -10.28
N THR A 433 64.97 76.05 -10.30
CA THR A 433 63.95 77.12 -10.27
C THR A 433 63.74 77.66 -8.84
N SER A 434 63.77 76.80 -7.82
CA SER A 434 63.48 77.20 -6.44
C SER A 434 64.62 78.02 -5.79
N VAL A 435 65.88 77.76 -6.14
CA VAL A 435 67.04 78.46 -5.56
C VAL A 435 67.15 79.93 -6.05
N GLY A 436 66.64 80.24 -7.24
CA GLY A 436 66.68 81.59 -7.82
C GLY A 436 65.75 82.63 -7.16
N THR A 437 64.88 82.22 -6.23
CA THR A 437 63.86 83.07 -5.60
C THR A 437 64.09 83.27 -4.09
N LEU A 438 65.30 82.95 -3.60
CA LEU A 438 65.64 82.91 -2.17
C LEU A 438 67.03 83.52 -1.88
N PHE A 439 67.41 84.53 -2.66
CA PHE A 439 68.61 85.37 -2.53
C PHE A 439 68.23 86.86 -2.59
#